data_AF-A0A7J4P422-F1
#
_entry.id   AF-A0A7J4P422-F1
#
_cell.length_a   1.000
_cell.length_b   1.000
_cell.length_c   1.000
_cell.angle_alpha   90.00
_cell.angle_beta   90.00
_cell.angle_gamma   90.00
#
_symmetry.space_group_name_H-M   'P 1'
#
loop_
_entity.id
_entity.type
_entity.pdbx_description
1 polymer ?
#
loop_
_entity_poly.entity_id
_entity_poly.type
_entity_poly.pdbx_seq_one_letter_code
_entity_poly.pdbx_strand_id
1 'polypeptide(L)' 'MKGAKEVKNIYSLYGIYDVIVEVEAETMEKVKEVVFNRIRRLDNVKSTITLITYGEPVRNP' A
#
# COMPACT_ATOMS: atom_id res chain seq x y z
N MET A 1 -4.04 5.35 10.43
CA MET A 1 -4.04 5.52 8.96
C MET A 1 -5.32 6.17 8.38
N LYS A 2 -6.23 6.73 9.20
CA LYS A 2 -7.30 7.61 8.68
C LYS A 2 -6.66 8.93 8.22
N GLY A 3 -6.48 9.11 6.91
CA GLY A 3 -5.95 10.37 6.36
C GLY A 3 -5.27 10.26 5.00
N ALA A 4 -4.99 9.06 4.49
CA ALA A 4 -4.47 8.87 3.14
C ALA A 4 -5.62 8.54 2.19
N LYS A 5 -6.02 9.51 1.35
CA LYS A 5 -7.04 9.29 0.30
C LYS A 5 -6.61 8.23 -0.71
N GLU A 6 -5.30 8.05 -0.82
CA GLU A 6 -4.63 7.13 -1.72
C GLU A 6 -4.70 5.68 -1.20
N VAL A 7 -5.00 5.46 0.09
CA VAL A 7 -5.17 4.11 0.63
C VAL A 7 -6.61 3.67 0.40
N LYS A 8 -6.79 2.69 -0.48
CA LYS A 8 -8.10 2.13 -0.82
C LYS A 8 -8.56 1.12 0.20
N ASN A 9 -7.68 0.17 0.53
CA ASN A 9 -8.00 -0.94 1.41
C ASN A 9 -6.84 -1.27 2.34
N ILE A 10 -7.18 -1.80 3.52
CA ILE A 10 -6.22 -2.29 4.52
C ILE A 10 -6.78 -3.61 5.04
N TYR A 11 -5.96 -4.66 4.98
CA TYR A 11 -6.33 -5.97 5.49
C TYR A 11 -5.24 -6.51 6.41
N SER A 12 -5.65 -7.00 7.57
CA SER A 12 -4.77 -7.83 8.41
C SER A 12 -4.60 -9.19 7.75
N LEU A 13 -3.39 -9.73 7.84
CA LEU A 13 -3.05 -11.01 7.25
C LEU A 13 -2.75 -12.05 8.33
N TYR A 14 -3.05 -13.30 8.01
CA TYR A 14 -2.45 -14.45 8.68
C TYR A 14 -1.26 -14.90 7.81
N GLY A 15 -0.03 -14.57 8.21
CA GLY A 15 1.17 -14.87 7.42
C GLY A 15 2.43 -14.21 7.97
N ILE A 16 3.46 -14.11 7.12
CA ILE A 16 4.76 -13.50 7.48
C ILE A 16 4.72 -11.97 7.58
N TYR A 17 3.68 -11.34 7.04
CA TYR A 17 3.42 -9.92 7.14
C TYR A 17 2.15 -9.71 7.95
N ASP A 18 2.10 -8.64 8.74
CA ASP A 18 0.96 -8.34 9.60
C ASP A 18 -0.23 -7.75 8.82
N VAL A 19 0.06 -6.94 7.79
CA VAL A 19 -0.93 -6.13 7.06
C VAL A 19 -0.55 -6.01 5.58
N ILE A 20 -1.55 -6.03 4.70
CA ILE A 20 -1.44 -5.58 3.31
C ILE A 20 -2.30 -4.33 3.10
N VAL A 21 -1.76 -3.39 2.31
CA VAL A 21 -2.40 -2.10 2.02
C VAL A 21 -2.42 -1.90 0.52
N GLU A 22 -3.60 -1.57 0.00
CA GLU A 22 -3.77 -1.19 -1.40
C GLU A 22 -3.69 0.33 -1.54
N VAL A 23 -2.77 0.81 -2.37
CA VAL A 23 -2.52 2.23 -2.61
C VAL A 23 -2.75 2.54 -4.08
N GLU A 24 -3.63 3.50 -4.36
CA GLU A 24 -3.95 3.97 -5.70
C GLU A 24 -3.80 5.49 -5.76
N ALA A 25 -3.10 5.96 -6.79
CA ALA A 25 -2.91 7.38 -7.06
C ALA A 25 -2.73 7.63 -8.56
N GLU A 26 -2.93 8.87 -8.98
CA GLU A 26 -2.86 9.29 -10.38
C GLU A 26 -1.44 9.20 -10.97
N THR A 27 -0.40 9.24 -10.14
CA THR A 27 1.00 9.21 -10.57
C THR A 27 1.87 8.34 -9.67
N MET A 28 2.95 7.81 -10.23
CA MET A 28 3.93 7.02 -9.47
C MET A 28 4.65 7.85 -8.42
N GLU A 29 4.87 9.14 -8.66
CA GLU A 29 5.44 10.07 -7.69
C GLU A 29 4.55 10.13 -6.43
N LYS A 30 3.23 10.16 -6.62
CA LYS A 30 2.28 10.17 -5.51
C LYS A 30 2.26 8.86 -4.74
N VAL A 31 2.33 7.71 -5.44
CA VAL A 31 2.49 6.40 -4.79
C VAL A 31 3.76 6.36 -3.95
N LYS A 32 4.90 6.80 -4.52
CA LYS A 32 6.18 6.87 -3.80
C LYS A 32 6.06 7.77 -2.57
N GLU A 33 5.49 8.96 -2.69
CA GLU A 33 5.28 9.87 -1.56
C GLU A 33 4.49 9.20 -0.42
N VAL A 34 3.38 8.53 -0.74
CA VAL A 34 2.57 7.82 0.26
C VAL A 34 3.37 6.69 0.91
N VAL A 35 4.05 5.84 0.14
CA VAL A 35 4.79 4.70 0.68
C VAL A 35 5.99 5.16 1.53
N PHE A 36 6.82 6.07 1.02
CA PHE A 36 8.07 6.47 1.67
C PHE A 36 7.87 7.49 2.80
N ASN A 37 6.97 8.46 2.63
CA ASN A 37 6.83 9.55 3.59
C ASN A 37 5.73 9.30 4.62
N ARG A 38 4.80 8.38 4.34
CA ARG A 38 3.66 8.14 5.23
C ARG A 38 3.70 6.74 5.81
N ILE A 39 3.74 5.69 4.98
CA ILE A 39 3.68 4.30 5.46
C ILE A 39 4.98 3.89 6.17
N ARG A 40 6.13 4.02 5.48
CA ARG A 40 7.44 3.60 6.00
C ARG A 40 7.93 4.39 7.22
N ARG A 41 7.34 5.55 7.51
CA ARG A 41 7.69 6.40 8.66
C ARG A 41 6.86 6.13 9.91
N LEU A 42 5.86 5.25 9.84
CA LEU A 42 5.10 4.88 11.03
C LEU A 42 6.01 4.08 11.97
N ASP A 43 6.06 4.48 13.24
CA ASP A 43 6.97 3.90 14.24
C ASP A 43 6.86 2.37 14.38
N ASN A 44 5.67 1.83 14.10
CA ASN A 44 5.38 0.40 14.23
C ASN A 44 5.59 -0.40 12.93
N VAL A 45 6.14 0.22 11.87
CA VAL A 45 6.43 -0.47 10.60
C VAL A 45 7.89 -0.92 10.58
N LYS A 46 8.11 -2.23 10.78
CA LYS A 46 9.45 -2.82 10.80
C LYS A 46 10.08 -2.93 9.40
N SER A 47 9.29 -3.33 8.41
CA SER A 47 9.72 -3.46 7.02
C SER A 47 8.50 -3.42 6.09
N THR A 48 8.75 -3.16 4.80
CA THR A 48 7.70 -3.12 3.78
C THR A 48 8.23 -3.72 2.48
N ILE A 49 7.37 -4.42 1.75
CA ILE A 49 7.58 -4.74 0.35
C ILE A 49 6.52 -4.00 -0.46
N THR A 50 6.93 -3.40 -1.57
CA THR A 50 6.03 -2.66 -2.45
C THR A 50 5.89 -3.43 -3.74
N LEU A 51 4.66 -3.88 -4.05
CA LEU A 51 4.32 -4.52 -5.30
C LEU A 51 3.69 -3.45 -6.21
N ILE A 52 4.29 -3.22 -7.38
CA ILE A 52 3.74 -2.28 -8.37
C ILE A 52 2.94 -3.07 -9.39
N THR A 53 1.66 -2.75 -9.49
CA THR A 53 0.76 -3.33 -10.48
C THR A 53 1.02 -2.72 -11.85
N TYR A 54 0.89 -3.52 -12.90
CA TYR A 54 0.95 -3.07 -14.29
C TYR A 54 -0.20 -3.70 -15.07
N GLY A 55 -0.75 -2.94 -16.03
CA GLY A 55 -1.87 -3.39 -16.85
C GLY A 55 -3.21 -3.44 -16.13
N GLU A 56 -4.18 -4.08 -16.77
CA GLU A 56 -5.55 -4.19 -16.26
C GLU A 56 -5.66 -5.19 -15.09
N PRO A 57 -6.57 -4.95 -14.12
CA PRO A 57 -6.82 -5.88 -13.05
C PRO A 57 -7.26 -7.25 -13.59
N VAL A 58 -6.59 -8.30 -13.14
CA VAL A 58 -7.04 -9.68 -13.42
C VAL A 58 -8.34 -9.89 -12.65
N ARG A 59 -9.45 -9.99 -13.37
CA ARG A 59 -10.73 -10.44 -12.81
C ARG A 59 -10.76 -11.96 -12.88
N ASN A 60 -10.82 -12.62 -11.72
CA ASN A 60 -11.13 -14.04 -11.70
C ASN A 60 -12.60 -14.22 -12.13
N PRO A 61 -12.90 -15.13 -13.07
CA PRO A 61 -14.29 -15.46 -13.40
C PRO A 61 -15.04 -16.05 -12.20
#